data_AF-A0A948CX14-F1
#
_entry.id   AF-A0A948CX14-F1
#
_cell.length_a   1.000
_cell.length_b   1.000
_cell.length_c   1.000
_cell.angle_alpha   90.00
_cell.angle_beta   90.00
_cell.angle_gamma   90.00
#
_symmetry.space_group_name_H-M   'P 1'
#
loop_
_entity.id
_entity.type
_entity.pdbx_description
1 polymer ?
#
loop_
_entity_poly.entity_id
_entity_poly.type
_entity_poly.pdbx_seq_one_letter_code
_entity_poly.pdbx_strand_id
1 'polypeptide(L)'
;MNYLTVAIKAAKQAGKIHKKYFNTDLKVETKSTPFDLLTIADKEAEKSIVNLIKKYFPEHNFLAEEYTYDKTGSEYTWIIDPLDGTNNFASGMPIFAVSIALMKNNEVIVGVIYDAMRNELFFAEKGCGAFLNKKPIRVSSAGSLD
;
A
#
# COMPACT_ATOMS: atom_id res chain seq x y z
N MET A 1 -12.15 -15.39 0.54
CA MET A 1 -10.73 -14.98 0.62
C MET A 1 -10.61 -14.11 1.87
N ASN A 2 -9.60 -14.32 2.72
CA ASN A 2 -9.48 -13.55 3.98
C ASN A 2 -8.92 -12.13 3.74
N TYR A 3 -9.05 -11.24 4.74
CA TYR A 3 -8.64 -9.84 4.65
C TYR A 3 -7.17 -9.67 4.26
N LEU A 4 -6.27 -10.39 4.95
CA LEU A 4 -4.84 -10.35 4.69
C LEU A 4 -4.47 -10.75 3.25
N THR A 5 -5.07 -11.81 2.71
CA THR A 5 -4.80 -12.25 1.33
C THR A 5 -5.23 -11.20 0.32
N VAL A 6 -6.36 -10.52 0.55
CA VAL A 6 -6.82 -9.43 -0.31
C VAL A 6 -5.89 -8.23 -0.23
N ALA A 7 -5.47 -7.84 0.98
CA ALA A 7 -4.52 -6.74 1.20
C ALA A 7 -3.18 -6.98 0.49
N ILE A 8 -2.60 -8.17 0.64
CA ILE A 8 -1.35 -8.56 -0.04
C ILE A 8 -1.52 -8.50 -1.57
N LYS A 9 -2.65 -8.97 -2.08
CA LYS A 9 -2.93 -8.95 -3.52
C LYS A 9 -3.06 -7.51 -4.04
N ALA A 10 -3.73 -6.64 -3.28
CA ALA A 10 -3.87 -5.22 -3.61
C ALA A 10 -2.52 -4.51 -3.63
N ALA A 11 -1.72 -4.68 -2.56
CA ALA A 11 -0.38 -4.08 -2.46
C ALA A 11 0.52 -4.51 -3.62
N LYS A 12 0.49 -5.80 -4.00
CA LYS A 12 1.25 -6.31 -5.15
C LYS A 12 0.78 -5.76 -6.50
N GLN A 13 -0.50 -5.44 -6.65
CA GLN A 13 -1.01 -4.79 -7.87
C GLN A 13 -0.51 -3.36 -7.97
N ALA A 14 -0.65 -2.57 -6.90
CA ALA A 14 -0.11 -1.21 -6.82
C ALA A 14 1.41 -1.17 -7.04
N GLY A 15 2.17 -2.10 -6.44
CA GLY A 15 3.60 -2.19 -6.67
C GLY A 15 4.01 -2.45 -8.14
N LYS A 16 3.16 -3.10 -8.95
CA LYS A 16 3.40 -3.22 -10.40
C LYS A 16 3.16 -1.90 -11.13
N ILE A 17 2.18 -1.13 -10.69
CA ILE A 17 1.88 0.21 -11.21
C ILE A 17 3.06 1.16 -10.91
N HIS A 18 3.60 1.15 -9.69
CA HIS A 18 4.79 1.95 -9.39
C HIS A 18 5.98 1.58 -10.27
N LYS A 19 6.25 0.29 -10.49
CA LYS A 19 7.32 -0.15 -11.41
C LYS A 19 7.12 0.32 -12.85
N LYS A 20 5.87 0.48 -13.31
CA LYS A 20 5.55 0.97 -14.66
C LYS A 20 5.86 2.47 -14.83
N TYR A 21 5.78 3.26 -13.76
CA TYR A 21 5.99 4.71 -13.80
C TYR A 21 7.33 5.16 -13.21
N PHE A 22 7.96 4.33 -12.38
CA PHE A 22 9.22 4.65 -11.74
C PHE A 22 10.37 4.62 -12.75
N ASN A 23 11.02 5.77 -12.92
CA ASN A 23 12.21 5.94 -13.75
C ASN A 23 12.08 5.37 -15.18
N THR A 24 10.90 5.54 -15.79
CA THR A 24 10.62 5.01 -17.13
C THR A 24 10.75 6.06 -18.24
N ASP A 25 10.96 5.57 -19.46
CA ASP A 25 11.04 6.38 -20.69
C ASP A 25 9.70 7.04 -21.06
N LEU A 26 8.62 6.73 -20.34
CA LEU A 26 7.30 7.36 -20.50
C LEU A 26 7.39 8.89 -20.42
N LYS A 27 8.34 9.44 -19.63
CA LYS A 27 8.65 10.89 -19.60
C LYS A 27 8.89 11.46 -20.99
N VAL A 28 9.60 10.72 -21.83
CA VAL A 28 10.01 11.14 -23.18
C VAL A 28 8.86 11.03 -24.16
N GLU A 29 8.06 9.96 -24.08
CA GLU A 29 6.93 9.73 -24.97
C GLU A 29 5.75 10.68 -24.71
N THR A 30 5.42 10.94 -23.43
CA THR A 30 4.25 11.75 -23.07
C THR A 30 4.58 13.21 -22.79
N LYS A 31 5.87 13.61 -22.86
CA LYS A 31 6.38 14.92 -22.42
C LYS A 31 5.93 15.28 -20.99
N SER A 32 5.72 14.28 -20.14
CA SER A 32 5.25 14.47 -18.76
C SER A 32 6.41 14.78 -17.82
N THR A 33 6.16 15.63 -16.82
CA THR A 33 7.13 15.92 -15.77
C THR A 33 7.17 14.77 -14.75
N PRO A 34 8.24 14.68 -13.91
CA PRO A 34 8.27 13.73 -12.80
C PRO A 34 7.07 13.87 -11.84
N PHE A 35 6.58 15.09 -11.62
CA PHE A 35 5.40 15.35 -10.79
C PHE A 35 4.11 14.83 -11.42
N ASP A 36 3.98 14.93 -12.75
CA ASP A 36 2.82 14.37 -13.47
C ASP A 36 2.81 12.84 -13.37
N LEU A 37 3.95 12.19 -13.59
CA LEU A 37 4.05 10.73 -13.49
C LEU A 37 3.81 10.21 -12.08
N LEU A 38 4.30 10.95 -11.07
CA LEU A 38 4.01 10.67 -9.67
C LEU A 38 2.49 10.67 -9.43
N THR A 39 1.83 11.77 -9.82
CA THR A 39 0.38 11.94 -9.62
C THR A 39 -0.42 10.84 -10.33
N ILE A 40 0.00 10.43 -11.54
CA ILE A 40 -0.65 9.34 -12.30
C ILE A 40 -0.43 8.00 -11.61
N ALA A 41 0.82 7.71 -11.18
CA ALA A 41 1.16 6.45 -10.53
C ALA A 41 0.36 6.26 -9.25
N ASP A 42 0.29 7.31 -8.43
CA ASP A 42 -0.42 7.35 -7.16
C ASP A 42 -1.92 7.09 -7.35
N LYS A 43 -2.58 7.85 -8.23
CA LYS A 43 -4.01 7.71 -8.55
C LYS A 43 -4.36 6.36 -9.17
N GLU A 44 -3.52 5.84 -10.07
CA GLU A 44 -3.74 4.52 -10.68
C GLU A 44 -3.60 3.40 -9.63
N ALA A 45 -2.63 3.53 -8.72
CA ALA A 45 -2.41 2.59 -7.63
C ALA A 45 -3.57 2.60 -6.62
N GLU A 46 -3.99 3.77 -6.14
CA GLU A 46 -5.12 3.91 -5.20
C GLU A 46 -6.40 3.29 -5.79
N LYS A 47 -6.73 3.67 -7.03
CA LYS A 47 -7.90 3.14 -7.74
C LYS A 47 -7.82 1.62 -7.90
N SER A 48 -6.63 1.06 -8.19
CA SER A 48 -6.44 -0.39 -8.29
C SER A 48 -6.68 -1.08 -6.95
N ILE A 49 -6.15 -0.53 -5.85
CA ILE A 49 -6.30 -1.08 -4.49
C ILE A 49 -7.78 -1.07 -4.09
N VAL A 50 -8.43 0.10 -4.15
CA VAL A 50 -9.82 0.29 -3.74
C VAL A 50 -10.75 -0.63 -4.53
N ASN A 51 -10.62 -0.68 -5.86
CA ASN A 51 -11.46 -1.54 -6.69
C ASN A 51 -11.30 -3.02 -6.37
N LEU A 52 -10.07 -3.49 -6.12
CA LEU A 52 -9.84 -4.89 -5.76
C LEU A 52 -10.48 -5.20 -4.40
N ILE A 53 -10.27 -4.36 -3.40
CA ILE A 53 -10.81 -4.58 -2.05
C ILE A 53 -12.33 -4.54 -2.08
N LYS A 54 -12.92 -3.51 -2.72
CA LYS A 54 -14.37 -3.33 -2.83
C LYS A 54 -15.07 -4.49 -3.54
N LYS A 55 -14.39 -5.19 -4.46
CA LYS A 55 -14.91 -6.42 -5.09
C LYS A 55 -15.14 -7.55 -4.09
N TYR A 56 -14.32 -7.64 -3.04
CA TYR A 56 -14.45 -8.67 -2.01
C TYR A 56 -15.21 -8.19 -0.77
N PHE A 57 -15.16 -6.88 -0.47
CA PHE A 57 -15.72 -6.26 0.72
C PHE A 57 -16.47 -4.97 0.35
N PRO A 58 -17.61 -5.07 -0.37
CA PRO A 58 -18.32 -3.90 -0.92
C PRO A 58 -18.84 -2.94 0.16
N GLU A 59 -19.13 -3.45 1.36
CA GLU A 59 -19.69 -2.70 2.47
C GLU A 59 -18.65 -2.04 3.38
N HIS A 60 -17.34 -2.26 3.16
CA HIS A 60 -16.30 -1.66 4.04
C HIS A 60 -16.07 -0.18 3.71
N ASN A 61 -15.64 0.59 4.71
CA ASN A 61 -15.19 1.98 4.53
C ASN A 61 -13.76 2.04 3.99
N PHE A 62 -13.39 3.20 3.45
CA PHE A 62 -12.05 3.48 2.94
C PHE A 62 -11.57 4.86 3.39
N LEU A 63 -10.35 4.91 3.89
CA LEU A 63 -9.57 6.12 4.16
C LEU A 63 -8.30 6.06 3.30
N ALA A 64 -8.30 6.78 2.19
CA ALA A 64 -7.17 6.93 1.29
C ALA A 64 -6.90 8.41 1.00
N GLU A 65 -5.78 8.74 0.35
CA GLU A 65 -5.36 10.13 0.13
C GLU A 65 -6.32 10.89 -0.79
N GLU A 66 -6.80 10.26 -1.86
CA GLU A 66 -7.70 10.89 -2.84
C GLU A 66 -9.17 10.47 -2.65
N TYR A 67 -9.43 9.34 -2.00
CA TYR A 67 -10.77 8.81 -1.73
C TYR A 67 -11.02 8.53 -0.24
N THR A 68 -11.85 9.36 0.39
CA THR A 68 -12.49 9.03 1.68
C THR A 68 -13.93 8.57 1.45
N TYR A 69 -14.22 7.32 1.81
CA TYR A 69 -15.58 6.75 1.84
C TYR A 69 -15.89 6.27 3.26
N ASP A 70 -16.42 7.16 4.08
CA ASP A 70 -16.83 6.88 5.48
C ASP A 70 -18.30 6.50 5.64
N LYS A 71 -19.04 6.34 4.53
CA LYS A 71 -20.51 6.41 4.56
C LYS A 71 -21.26 5.08 4.59
N THR A 72 -20.61 3.93 4.79
CA THR A 72 -21.36 2.65 4.86
C THR A 72 -21.79 2.27 6.28
N GLY A 73 -21.30 2.97 7.31
CA GLY A 73 -21.58 2.62 8.71
C GLY A 73 -20.95 1.29 9.14
N SER A 74 -20.03 0.76 8.32
CA SER A 74 -19.32 -0.49 8.61
C SER A 74 -18.36 -0.32 9.78
N GLU A 75 -18.21 -1.38 10.58
CA GLU A 75 -17.16 -1.46 11.60
C GLU A 75 -15.75 -1.60 11.00
N TYR A 76 -15.66 -1.90 9.69
CA TYR A 76 -14.40 -2.12 8.99
C TYR A 76 -14.01 -0.93 8.12
N THR A 77 -12.77 -0.46 8.29
CA THR A 77 -12.19 0.64 7.51
C THR A 77 -10.83 0.24 6.97
N TRP A 78 -10.66 0.30 5.64
CA TRP A 78 -9.38 0.14 4.98
C TRP A 78 -8.63 1.47 4.95
N ILE A 79 -7.41 1.50 5.47
CA ILE A 79 -6.53 2.67 5.47
C ILE A 79 -5.45 2.40 4.43
N ILE A 80 -5.30 3.30 3.46
CA ILE A 80 -4.48 3.07 2.28
C ILE A 80 -3.59 4.30 2.06
N ASP A 81 -2.29 4.06 1.97
CA ASP A 81 -1.35 4.97 1.33
C ASP A 81 -0.80 4.22 0.09
N PRO A 82 -1.23 4.63 -1.12
CA PRO A 82 -0.81 3.96 -2.34
C PRO A 82 0.70 4.09 -2.56
N LEU A 83 1.34 5.19 -2.18
CA LEU A 83 2.74 5.48 -2.47
C LEU A 83 3.41 6.25 -1.31
N ASP A 84 3.75 5.52 -0.24
CA ASP A 84 4.58 6.03 0.85
C ASP A 84 6.01 6.22 0.34
N GLY A 85 6.53 7.45 0.40
CA GLY A 85 7.82 7.83 -0.17
C GLY A 85 7.72 8.57 -1.50
N THR A 86 6.64 9.32 -1.72
CA THR A 86 6.39 10.20 -2.87
C THR A 86 7.62 11.02 -3.33
N ASN A 87 8.35 11.62 -2.39
CA ASN A 87 9.58 12.38 -2.66
C ASN A 87 10.72 11.48 -3.19
N ASN A 88 10.86 10.27 -2.64
CA ASN A 88 11.84 9.30 -3.12
C ASN A 88 11.47 8.84 -4.53
N PHE A 89 10.20 8.57 -4.78
CA PHE A 89 9.70 8.23 -6.11
C PHE A 89 10.00 9.33 -7.14
N ALA A 90 9.67 10.59 -6.82
CA ALA A 90 9.87 11.74 -7.71
C ALA A 90 11.36 12.02 -7.99
N SER A 91 12.22 11.83 -6.99
CA SER A 91 13.67 12.00 -7.11
C SER A 91 14.39 10.80 -7.75
N GLY A 92 13.69 9.69 -8.03
CA GLY A 92 14.28 8.49 -8.61
C GLY A 92 15.00 7.59 -7.59
N MET A 93 14.77 7.78 -6.29
CA MET A 93 15.24 6.90 -5.24
C MET A 93 14.30 5.69 -5.09
N PRO A 94 14.79 4.44 -5.18
CA PRO A 94 13.97 3.23 -5.13
C PRO A 94 13.61 2.84 -3.68
N ILE A 95 13.14 3.80 -2.89
CA ILE A 95 12.77 3.64 -1.47
C ILE A 95 11.37 4.20 -1.29
N PHE A 96 10.38 3.40 -1.65
CA PHE A 96 8.96 3.72 -1.49
C PHE A 96 8.18 2.41 -1.40
N ALA A 97 6.99 2.47 -0.80
CA ALA A 97 6.18 1.29 -0.57
C ALA A 97 4.70 1.57 -0.74
N VAL A 98 3.94 0.48 -0.85
CA VAL A 98 2.47 0.52 -0.68
C VAL A 98 2.17 0.19 0.76
N SER A 99 1.33 0.99 1.42
CA SER A 99 0.86 0.71 2.78
C SER A 99 -0.65 0.49 2.80
N ILE A 100 -1.07 -0.64 3.38
CA ILE A 100 -2.49 -1.00 3.52
C ILE A 100 -2.72 -1.56 4.92
N ALA A 101 -3.68 -0.99 5.64
CA ALA A 101 -4.18 -1.52 6.90
C ALA A 101 -5.69 -1.75 6.85
N LEU A 102 -6.17 -2.67 7.69
CA LEU A 102 -7.60 -2.84 7.98
C LEU A 102 -7.83 -2.61 9.45
N MET A 103 -8.76 -1.72 9.76
CA MET A 103 -9.23 -1.42 11.10
C MET A 103 -10.63 -2.00 11.30
N LYS A 104 -10.89 -2.58 12.48
CA LYS A 104 -12.21 -3.02 12.95
C LYS A 104 -12.50 -2.34 14.29
N ASN A 105 -13.58 -1.55 14.41
CA ASN A 105 -13.95 -0.84 15.64
C ASN A 105 -12.76 -0.08 16.28
N ASN A 106 -12.04 0.71 15.47
CA ASN A 106 -10.84 1.47 15.86
C ASN A 106 -9.59 0.66 16.22
N GLU A 107 -9.58 -0.65 15.97
CA GLU A 107 -8.40 -1.49 16.17
C GLU A 107 -7.85 -2.02 14.84
N VAL A 108 -6.56 -1.84 14.60
CA VAL A 108 -5.90 -2.39 13.40
C VAL A 108 -5.75 -3.91 13.55
N ILE A 109 -6.36 -4.65 12.63
CA ILE A 109 -6.38 -6.11 12.62
C ILE A 109 -5.51 -6.71 11.52
N VAL A 110 -5.20 -5.96 10.46
CA VAL A 110 -4.29 -6.36 9.36
C VAL A 110 -3.41 -5.18 8.99
N GLY A 111 -2.14 -5.44 8.70
CA GLY A 111 -1.21 -4.48 8.12
C GLY A 111 -0.35 -5.12 7.04
N VAL A 112 -0.13 -4.41 5.93
CA VAL A 112 0.71 -4.83 4.81
C VAL A 112 1.53 -3.64 4.32
N ILE A 113 2.85 -3.80 4.26
CA ILE A 113 3.77 -2.88 3.57
C ILE A 113 4.43 -3.65 2.44
N TYR A 114 4.46 -3.08 1.24
CA TYR A 114 5.11 -3.72 0.10
C TYR A 114 6.06 -2.75 -0.62
N ASP A 115 7.36 -3.00 -0.48
CA ASP A 115 8.40 -2.40 -1.32
C ASP A 115 8.57 -3.27 -2.57
N ALA A 116 8.03 -2.77 -3.69
CA ALA A 116 8.09 -3.47 -4.96
C ALA A 116 9.51 -3.53 -5.53
N MET A 117 10.34 -2.50 -5.26
CA MET A 117 11.70 -2.39 -5.80
C MET A 117 12.63 -3.43 -5.17
N ARG A 118 12.46 -3.69 -3.87
CA ARG A 118 13.20 -4.73 -3.14
C ARG A 118 12.50 -6.09 -3.11
N ASN A 119 11.25 -6.16 -3.58
CA ASN A 119 10.40 -7.34 -3.45
C ASN A 119 10.28 -7.79 -1.98
N GLU A 120 10.05 -6.82 -1.10
CA GLU A 120 9.89 -7.03 0.33
C GLU A 120 8.43 -6.80 0.72
N LEU A 121 7.77 -7.90 1.11
CA LEU A 121 6.41 -7.88 1.61
C LEU A 121 6.42 -8.09 3.12
N PHE A 122 6.19 -7.01 3.85
CA PHE A 122 5.93 -7.04 5.28
C PHE A 122 4.44 -7.17 5.51
N PHE A 123 4.03 -8.06 6.40
CA PHE A 123 2.63 -8.19 6.76
C PHE A 123 2.43 -8.74 8.17
N ALA A 124 1.29 -8.39 8.76
CA ALA A 124 0.85 -8.89 10.05
C ALA A 124 -0.67 -9.00 10.09
N GLU A 125 -1.14 -9.93 10.92
CA GLU A 125 -2.54 -10.06 11.31
C GLU A 125 -2.58 -10.17 12.83
N LYS A 126 -3.56 -9.52 13.47
CA LYS A 126 -3.67 -9.47 14.92
C LYS A 126 -3.71 -10.89 15.49
N GLY A 127 -2.79 -11.18 16.42
CA GLY A 127 -2.66 -12.51 17.05
C GLY A 127 -1.84 -13.53 16.26
N CYS A 128 -1.41 -13.23 15.03
CA CYS A 128 -0.68 -14.15 14.16
C CYS A 128 0.82 -13.84 14.01
N GLY A 129 1.28 -12.70 14.55
CA GLY A 129 2.65 -12.23 14.42
C GLY A 129 2.90 -11.44 13.12
N ALA A 130 4.17 -11.11 12.87
CA ALA A 130 4.61 -10.34 11.72
C ALA A 130 5.59 -11.13 10.86
N PHE A 131 5.59 -10.86 9.56
CA PHE A 131 6.36 -11.61 8.57
C PHE A 131 6.97 -10.68 7.52
N LEU A 132 8.17 -11.04 7.04
CA LEU A 132 8.80 -10.51 5.82
C LEU A 132 8.94 -11.66 4.83
N ASN A 133 8.30 -11.56 3.66
CA ASN A 133 8.38 -12.58 2.60
C ASN A 133 8.12 -14.00 3.12
N LYS A 134 7.10 -14.15 3.96
CA LYS A 134 6.68 -15.39 4.66
C LYS A 134 7.59 -15.86 5.81
N LYS A 135 8.73 -15.20 6.05
CA LYS A 135 9.58 -15.50 7.19
C LYS A 135 9.11 -14.68 8.41
N PRO A 136 8.93 -15.28 9.58
CA PRO A 136 8.54 -14.53 10.78
C PRO A 136 9.64 -13.55 11.17
N ILE A 137 9.24 -12.36 11.61
CA ILE A 137 10.14 -11.30 12.08
C ILE A 137 9.78 -10.86 13.49
N ARG A 138 10.76 -10.32 14.20
CA ARG A 138 10.62 -9.76 15.54
C ARG A 138 11.49 -8.51 15.63
N VAL A 139 11.14 -7.62 16.53
CA VAL A 139 11.99 -6.48 16.88
C VAL A 139 13.32 -6.97 17.46
N SER A 140 14.35 -6.11 17.43
CA SER A 140 15.62 -6.40 18.09
C SER A 140 15.43 -6.51 19.60
N SER A 141 16.41 -7.09 20.30
CA SER A 141 16.48 -7.08 21.76
C SER A 141 17.10 -5.80 22.32
N ALA A 142 17.41 -4.82 21.47
CA ALA A 142 18.01 -3.57 21.90
C ALA A 142 16.99 -2.75 22.68
N GLY A 143 17.40 -2.25 23.85
CA GLY A 143 16.57 -1.41 24.72
C GLY A 143 16.57 0.07 24.32
N SER A 144 17.54 0.51 23.51
CA SER A 144 17.62 1.85 22.94
C SER A 144 18.18 1.80 21.51
N LEU A 145 18.11 2.93 20.81
CA LEU A 145 18.55 3.10 19.42
C LEU A 145 19.98 3.66 19.31
N ASP A 146 20.76 3.59 20.39
CA ASP A 146 22.12 4.14 20.50
C ASP A 146 23.21 3.17 20.01
#